data_AF-A0A942PZB3-F1
#
_entry.id   AF-A0A942PZB3-F1
#
_cell.length_a   1.000
_cell.length_b   1.000
_cell.length_c   1.000
_cell.angle_alpha   90.00
_cell.angle_beta   90.00
_cell.angle_gamma   90.00
#
_symmetry.space_group_name_H-M   'P 1'
#
loop_
_entity.id
_entity.type
_entity.pdbx_description
1 polymer ?
#
loop_
_entity_poly.entity_id
_entity_poly.type
_entity_poly.pdbx_seq_one_letter_code
_entity_poly.pdbx_strand_id
1 'polypeptide(L)' 'LNHGLTLDGAKLKPAKVSWQNQDQLRFILKEGKKRQIRRMCEMVGLKVLGLKRVRIGKVMLGDLPEGQWRYLREDERF' A
#
# COMPACT_ATOMS: atom_id res chain seq x y z
N LEU A 1 -8.82 -10.31 2.56
CA LEU A 1 -8.09 -9.37 1.67
C LEU A 1 -6.94 -9.99 0.88
N ASN A 2 -6.38 -11.15 1.28
CA ASN A 2 -5.20 -11.74 0.63
C ASN A 2 -5.45 -12.43 -0.73
N HIS A 3 -6.70 -12.78 -1.06
CA HIS A 3 -7.05 -13.49 -2.29
C HIS A 3 -8.39 -13.03 -2.86
N GLY A 4 -8.57 -13.23 -4.17
CA GLY A 4 -9.90 -13.34 -4.79
C GLY A 4 -10.64 -12.03 -5.07
N LEU A 5 -10.01 -10.86 -4.92
CA LEU A 5 -10.67 -9.60 -5.24
C LEU A 5 -10.53 -9.26 -6.73
N THR A 6 -11.66 -8.96 -7.35
CA THR A 6 -11.77 -8.49 -8.73
C THR A 6 -12.08 -7.00 -8.71
N LEU A 7 -11.34 -6.22 -9.49
CA LEU A 7 -11.52 -4.79 -9.63
C LEU A 7 -11.70 -4.46 -11.11
N ASP A 8 -12.82 -3.81 -11.45
CA ASP A 8 -13.14 -3.42 -12.84
C ASP A 8 -13.12 -4.61 -13.82
N GLY A 9 -13.69 -5.75 -13.39
CA GLY A 9 -13.71 -6.98 -14.20
C GLY A 9 -12.35 -7.70 -14.29
N ALA A 10 -11.27 -7.14 -13.75
CA ALA A 10 -9.94 -7.74 -13.77
C ALA A 10 -9.54 -8.28 -12.39
N LYS A 11 -9.07 -9.53 -12.35
CA LYS A 11 -8.51 -10.12 -11.13
C LYS A 11 -7.27 -9.33 -10.69
N LEU A 12 -7.22 -8.99 -9.40
CA LEU A 12 -6.06 -8.35 -8.80
C LEU A 12 -4.92 -9.36 -8.63
N LYS A 13 -3.68 -8.88 -8.71
CA LYS A 13 -2.51 -9.67 -8.32
C LYS A 13 -2.58 -9.94 -6.81
N PRO A 14 -1.94 -11.03 -6.33
CA PRO A 14 -1.89 -11.32 -4.91
C PRO A 14 -1.33 -10.13 -4.11
N ALA A 15 -2.12 -9.66 -3.15
CA ALA A 15 -1.73 -8.67 -2.17
C ALA A 15 -1.41 -9.36 -0.86
N LYS A 16 -0.29 -9.02 -0.21
CA LYS A 16 -0.07 -9.44 1.18
C LYS A 16 -0.61 -8.37 2.11
N VAL A 17 -1.51 -8.77 2.98
CA VAL A 17 -2.18 -7.91 3.96
C VAL A 17 -2.00 -8.53 5.33
N SER A 18 -1.45 -7.75 6.27
CA SER A 18 -1.27 -8.13 7.66
C SER A 18 -1.74 -7.01 8.59
N TRP A 19 -2.22 -7.37 9.77
CA TRP A 19 -2.46 -6.40 10.83
C TRP A 19 -1.12 -5.89 11.36
N GLN A 20 -1.00 -4.57 11.50
CA GLN A 20 0.13 -3.95 12.18
C GLN A 20 -0.18 -3.68 13.65
N ASN A 21 -1.45 -3.38 13.94
CA ASN A 21 -2.04 -3.21 15.26
C ASN A 21 -3.58 -3.36 15.12
N GLN A 22 -4.38 -2.91 16.09
CA GLN A 22 -5.85 -3.07 16.07
C GLN A 22 -6.56 -2.27 14.97
N ASP A 23 -5.99 -1.15 14.51
CA ASP A 23 -6.64 -0.20 13.61
C ASP A 23 -5.90 0.02 12.27
N GLN A 24 -4.69 -0.54 12.12
CA GLN A 24 -3.85 -0.39 10.94
C GLN A 24 -3.58 -1.72 10.25
N LEU A 25 -3.82 -1.70 8.94
CA LEU A 25 -3.49 -2.77 8.01
C LEU A 25 -2.27 -2.38 7.18
N ARG A 26 -1.31 -3.30 7.09
CA ARG A 26 -0.15 -3.19 6.22
C ARG A 26 -0.43 -3.92 4.92
N PHE A 27 -0.31 -3.20 3.80
CA PHE A 27 -0.46 -3.74 2.46
C PHE A 27 0.89 -3.80 1.74
N ILE A 28 1.17 -4.93 1.09
CA ILE A 28 2.27 -5.09 0.14
C ILE A 28 1.66 -5.47 -1.21
N LEU A 29 1.81 -4.57 -2.17
CA LEU A 29 1.27 -4.68 -3.52
C LEU A 29 2.42 -4.66 -4.54
N LYS A 30 2.24 -5.38 -5.65
CA LYS A 30 3.14 -5.35 -6.83
C LYS A 30 2.51 -4.60 -8.02
N GLU A 31 1.35 -4.00 -7.81
CA GLU A 31 0.60 -3.20 -8.79
C GLU A 31 -0.01 -1.98 -8.09
N GLY A 32 -0.43 -1.00 -8.89
CA GLY A 32 -1.02 0.25 -8.38
C GLY A 32 -2.25 0.67 -9.17
N LYS A 33 -3.34 -0.11 -9.11
CA LYS A 33 -4.60 0.30 -9.77
C LYS A 33 -5.25 1.49 -9.07
N LYS A 34 -6.11 2.23 -9.79
CA LYS A 34 -6.78 3.43 -9.28
C LYS A 34 -7.52 3.13 -7.97
N ARG A 35 -7.05 3.76 -6.87
CA ARG A 35 -7.62 3.64 -5.52
C ARG A 35 -7.73 2.18 -5.02
N GLN A 36 -6.86 1.27 -5.48
CA GLN A 36 -6.95 -0.17 -5.22
C GLN A 36 -7.14 -0.52 -3.74
N ILE A 37 -6.28 -0.03 -2.84
CA ILE A 37 -6.38 -0.32 -1.39
C ILE A 37 -7.72 0.15 -0.81
N ARG A 38 -8.15 1.37 -1.18
CA ARG A 38 -9.42 1.94 -0.69
C ARG A 38 -10.60 1.10 -1.14
N ARG A 39 -10.63 0.70 -2.41
CA ARG A 39 -11.68 -0.14 -2.99
C ARG A 39 -11.67 -1.56 -2.40
N MET A 40 -10.49 -2.14 -2.17
CA MET A 40 -10.36 -3.46 -1.51
C MET A 40 -10.92 -3.43 -0.09
N CYS A 41 -10.66 -2.36 0.67
CA CYS A 41 -11.19 -2.19 2.03
C CYS A 41 -12.71 -1.99 2.02
N GLU A 42 -13.22 -1.17 1.10
CA GLU A 42 -14.66 -0.89 0.94
C GLU A 42 -15.46 -2.17 0.63
N MET A 43 -14.93 -3.06 -0.22
CA MET A 43 -15.57 -4.35 -0.53
C MET A 43 -15.75 -5.26 0.69
N VAL A 44 -14.95 -5.08 1.74
CA VAL A 44 -15.04 -5.87 2.98
C VAL A 44 -15.64 -5.07 4.13
N GLY A 45 -16.29 -3.94 3.84
CA GLY A 45 -16.95 -3.09 4.83
C GLY A 45 -16.01 -2.21 5.67
N LEU A 46 -14.74 -2.06 5.28
CA LEU A 46 -13.77 -1.23 5.98
C LEU A 46 -13.67 0.17 5.36
N LYS A 47 -13.67 1.20 6.21
CA LYS A 47 -13.45 2.60 5.79
C LYS A 47 -11.99 3.00 6.01
N VAL A 48 -11.30 3.36 4.94
CA VAL A 48 -9.91 3.85 5.01
C VAL A 48 -9.88 5.30 5.46
N LEU A 49 -9.49 5.55 6.71
CA LEU A 49 -9.32 6.89 7.29
C LEU A 49 -8.03 7.56 6.79
N GLY A 50 -6.92 6.82 6.80
CA GLY A 50 -5.61 7.28 6.35
C GLY A 50 -4.94 6.26 5.44
N LEU A 51 -4.14 6.73 4.49
CA LEU A 51 -3.31 5.87 3.65
C LEU A 51 -1.92 6.49 3.51
N LYS A 52 -0.94 5.88 4.15
CA LYS A 52 0.47 6.31 4.11
C LYS A 52 1.31 5.27 3.39
N ARG A 53 2.03 5.69 2.34
CA ARG A 53 2.99 4.83 1.65
C ARG A 53 4.35 4.96 2.33
N VAL A 54 4.80 3.88 2.96
CA VAL A 54 6.05 3.87 3.76
C VAL A 54 7.26 3.31 3.01
N ARG A 55 7.06 2.63 1.88
CA ARG A 55 8.14 2.00 1.09
C ARG A 55 7.73 1.85 -0.38
N ILE A 56 8.68 2.03 -1.29
CA ILE A 56 8.58 1.67 -2.70
C ILE A 56 9.81 0.82 -3.03
N GLY A 57 9.60 -0.44 -3.42
CA GLY A 57 10.72 -1.33 -3.69
C GLY A 57 11.60 -1.50 -2.45
N LYS A 58 12.88 -1.17 -2.59
CA LYS A 58 13.85 -1.14 -1.48
C LYS A 58 13.93 0.22 -0.76
N VAL A 59 13.37 1.27 -1.33
CA VAL A 59 13.43 2.65 -0.79
C VAL A 59 12.38 2.84 0.30
N MET A 60 12.82 3.13 1.51
CA MET A 60 11.95 3.41 2.66
C MET A 60 11.77 4.92 2.87
N LEU A 61 10.58 5.31 3.34
CA LEU A 61 10.30 6.70 3.71
C LEU A 61 11.18 7.14 4.91
N GLY A 62 11.41 6.24 5.87
CA GLY A 62 12.20 6.51 7.07
C GLY A 62 11.66 7.72 7.85
N ASP A 63 12.57 8.57 8.30
CA ASP A 63 12.28 9.76 9.10
C ASP A 63 12.10 11.04 8.26
N LEU A 64 11.85 10.90 6.94
CA LEU A 64 11.62 12.06 6.06
C LEU A 64 10.36 12.82 6.51
N PRO A 65 10.48 14.13 6.86
CA PRO A 65 9.32 14.91 7.26
C PRO A 65 8.32 15.09 6.12
N GLU A 66 7.06 15.35 6.49
CA GLU A 66 6.01 15.63 5.52
C GLU A 66 6.35 16.88 4.68
N GLY A 67 6.08 16.81 3.38
CA GLY A 67 6.39 17.88 2.42
C GLY A 67 7.86 17.97 1.99
N GLN A 68 8.76 17.24 2.64
CA GLN A 68 10.18 17.22 2.28
C GLN A 68 10.52 16.14 1.26
N TRP A 69 11.64 16.33 0.57
CA TRP A 69 12.21 15.35 -0.36
C TRP A 69 13.73 15.27 -0.17
N ARG A 70 14.32 14.17 -0.64
CA ARG A 70 15.77 13.97 -0.67
C ARG A 70 16.16 13.19 -1.92
N TYR A 71 17.42 13.31 -2.31
CA TYR A 71 17.99 12.41 -3.32
C TYR A 71 18.10 10.98 -2.78
N LEU A 72 18.01 10.01 -3.70
CA LEU A 72 18.32 8.62 -3.40
C LEU A 72 19.81 8.50 -3.10
N ARG A 73 20.17 7.66 -2.14
CA ARG A 73 21.55 7.28 -1.90
C ARG A 73 22.02 6.34 -3.01
N GLU A 74 23.33 6.21 -3.20
CA GLU A 74 23.91 5.36 -4.25
C GLU A 74 23.47 3.89 -4.16
N ASP A 75 23.19 3.41 -2.96
CA ASP A 75 22.72 2.06 -2.65
C ASP A 75 21.19 1.89 -2.81
N GLU A 76 20.43 2.97 -2.98
CA GLU A 76 18.98 2.94 -3.07
C GLU A 76 18.50 2.85 -4.52
N ARG A 77 17.73 1.79 -4.81
CA ARG A 77 17.03 1.60 -6.10
C ARG A 77 15.61 1.08 -5.86
N PHE A 78 14.72 1.40 -6.79
CA PHE A 78 13.32 0.94 -6.77
C PHE A 78 13.19 -0.54 -7.09
#